data_AF-A0A2Z2MGJ0-F1
#
_entry.id   AF-A0A2Z2MGJ0-F1
#
_cell.length_a   1.000
_cell.length_b   1.000
_cell.length_c   1.000
_cell.angle_alpha   90.00
_cell.angle_beta   90.00
_cell.angle_gamma   90.00
#
_symmetry.space_group_name_H-M   'P 1'
#
loop_
_entity.id
_entity.type
_entity.pdbx_description
1 polymer ?
#
loop_
_entity_poly.entity_id
_entity_poly.type
_entity_poly.pdbx_seq_one_letter_code
_entity_poly.pdbx_strand_id
1 'polypeptide(L)'
;MGWGAKEDSVSHAIALMLPLYAFSFTAMLYFGADRFMDMAKPGFAGEWRPSLVPYALLFWTLSGILTAFFYDAVPYELFSERGRIAGIIGATAVFALNYNQPLTGGFWRPEDIVFFGAAFAYSYSVNGKPLALVFAYLLSELPLWWCLLYPLGAAAFAGYITARFLISAYFLFRHFT
;
A
#
# COMPACT_ATOMS: atom_id res chain seq x y z
N MET A 1 8.44 -10.80 -25.03
CA MET A 1 9.32 -10.41 -23.91
C MET A 1 8.49 -9.76 -22.80
N GLY A 2 8.45 -10.38 -21.61
CA GLY A 2 8.41 -9.62 -20.35
C GLY A 2 7.11 -9.47 -19.55
N TRP A 3 6.06 -10.29 -19.72
CA TRP A 3 4.94 -10.28 -18.76
C TRP A 3 5.31 -10.97 -17.43
N GLY A 4 6.06 -12.08 -17.47
CA GLY A 4 6.49 -12.81 -16.27
C GLY A 4 7.31 -11.97 -15.28
N ALA A 5 8.28 -11.19 -15.75
CA ALA A 5 9.10 -10.33 -14.87
C ALA A 5 8.30 -9.18 -14.21
N LYS A 6 7.17 -8.77 -14.80
CA LYS A 6 6.25 -7.79 -14.20
C LYS A 6 5.39 -8.45 -13.12
N GLU A 7 4.92 -9.66 -13.37
CA GLU A 7 4.10 -10.44 -12.43
C GLU A 7 4.87 -10.76 -11.16
N ASP A 8 6.14 -11.18 -11.28
CA ASP A 8 7.01 -11.49 -10.14
C ASP A 8 7.30 -10.26 -9.25
N SER A 9 7.39 -9.07 -9.85
CA SER A 9 7.61 -7.83 -9.10
C SER A 9 6.35 -7.41 -8.31
N VAL A 10 5.16 -7.58 -8.91
CA VAL A 10 3.88 -7.29 -8.26
C VAL A 10 3.62 -8.29 -7.14
N SER A 11 3.84 -9.58 -7.37
CA SER A 11 3.69 -10.62 -6.34
C SER A 11 4.63 -10.37 -5.17
N HIS A 12 5.89 -9.97 -5.44
CA HIS A 12 6.86 -9.66 -4.39
C HIS A 12 6.42 -8.46 -3.55
N ALA A 13 5.98 -7.37 -4.19
CA ALA A 13 5.48 -6.20 -3.47
C ALA A 13 4.25 -6.55 -2.61
N ILE A 14 3.30 -7.32 -3.14
CA ILE A 14 2.09 -7.72 -2.42
C ILE A 14 2.40 -8.71 -1.28
N ALA A 15 3.36 -9.62 -1.45
CA ALA A 15 3.79 -10.56 -0.41
C ALA A 15 4.34 -9.83 0.82
N LEU A 16 5.13 -8.77 0.61
CA LEU A 16 5.67 -7.96 1.70
C LEU A 16 4.60 -7.18 2.48
N MET A 17 3.43 -6.97 1.87
CA MET A 17 2.28 -6.31 2.51
C MET A 17 1.45 -7.26 3.39
N LEU A 18 1.78 -8.56 3.43
CA LEU A 18 1.05 -9.54 4.25
C LEU A 18 0.86 -9.07 5.70
N PRO A 19 1.86 -8.54 6.43
CA PRO A 19 1.64 -8.16 7.82
C PRO A 19 0.64 -7.00 7.97
N LEU A 20 0.62 -6.04 7.03
CA LEU A 20 -0.39 -4.97 7.00
C LEU A 20 -1.80 -5.52 6.73
N TYR A 21 -1.89 -6.44 5.78
CA TYR A 21 -3.17 -7.04 5.42
C TYR A 21 -3.68 -7.97 6.50
N ALA A 22 -2.79 -8.69 7.20
CA ALA A 22 -3.12 -9.49 8.38
C ALA A 22 -3.61 -8.63 9.54
N PHE A 23 -2.95 -7.48 9.79
CA PHE A 23 -3.41 -6.51 10.77
C PHE A 23 -4.82 -6.00 10.44
N SER A 24 -5.05 -5.60 9.18
CA SER A 24 -6.35 -5.12 8.74
C SER A 24 -7.44 -6.19 8.79
N PHE A 25 -7.12 -7.42 8.39
CA PHE A 25 -8.03 -8.56 8.45
C PHE A 25 -8.41 -8.88 9.91
N THR A 26 -7.44 -8.90 10.81
CA THR A 26 -7.67 -9.11 12.25
C THR A 26 -8.50 -7.98 12.85
N ALA A 27 -8.21 -6.72 12.49
CA ALA A 27 -9.00 -5.57 12.94
C ALA A 27 -10.45 -5.65 12.44
N MET A 28 -10.67 -6.05 11.19
CA MET A 28 -12.01 -6.29 10.64
C MET A 28 -12.75 -7.39 11.41
N LEU A 29 -12.09 -8.52 11.71
CA LEU A 29 -12.69 -9.60 12.51
C LEU A 29 -13.03 -9.14 13.94
N TYR A 30 -12.21 -8.29 14.53
CA TYR A 30 -12.39 -7.79 15.89
C TYR A 30 -13.49 -6.73 16.00
N PHE A 31 -13.50 -5.75 15.11
CA PHE A 31 -14.47 -4.63 15.15
C PHE A 31 -15.79 -4.93 14.45
N GLY A 32 -15.82 -5.94 13.57
CA GLY A 32 -16.93 -6.21 12.67
C GLY A 32 -16.82 -5.43 11.34
N ALA A 33 -17.41 -5.98 10.28
CA ALA A 33 -17.30 -5.45 8.92
C ALA A 33 -17.83 -4.03 8.78
N ASP A 34 -19.01 -3.73 9.35
CA ASP A 34 -19.63 -2.39 9.27
C ASP A 34 -18.76 -1.33 9.94
N ARG A 35 -18.35 -1.59 11.18
CA ARG A 35 -17.50 -0.65 11.94
C ARG A 35 -16.14 -0.46 11.29
N PHE A 36 -15.53 -1.54 10.79
CA PHE A 36 -14.24 -1.45 10.12
C PHE A 36 -14.33 -0.67 8.80
N MET A 37 -15.43 -0.84 8.06
CA MET A 37 -15.73 -0.05 6.88
C MET A 37 -15.91 1.43 7.22
N ASP A 38 -16.62 1.77 8.29
CA ASP A 38 -16.73 3.17 8.75
C ASP A 38 -15.38 3.77 9.13
N MET A 39 -14.49 3.00 9.75
CA MET A 39 -13.12 3.42 10.07
C MET A 39 -12.26 3.68 8.82
N ALA A 40 -12.58 3.04 7.70
CA ALA A 40 -11.87 3.23 6.42
C ALA A 40 -12.32 4.48 5.67
N LYS A 41 -13.38 5.16 6.11
CA LYS A 41 -13.92 6.35 5.46
C LYS A 41 -12.87 7.47 5.38
N PRO A 42 -12.65 8.08 4.19
CA PRO A 42 -11.72 9.19 4.08
C PRO A 42 -12.24 10.43 4.82
N GLY A 43 -11.36 11.16 5.49
CA GLY A 43 -11.72 12.31 6.31
C GLY A 43 -12.38 13.48 5.53
N PHE A 44 -12.17 13.54 4.22
CA PHE A 44 -12.82 14.54 3.36
C PHE A 44 -14.24 14.17 2.94
N ALA A 45 -14.65 12.90 3.10
CA ALA A 45 -16.00 12.46 2.72
C ALA A 45 -16.96 12.67 3.89
N GLY A 46 -17.98 13.50 3.71
CA GLY A 46 -19.09 13.61 4.67
C GLY A 46 -20.05 12.41 4.57
N GLU A 47 -20.57 12.18 3.37
CA GLU A 47 -21.44 11.05 3.01
C GLU A 47 -20.97 10.47 1.67
N TRP A 48 -21.35 9.23 1.37
CA TRP A 48 -21.03 8.65 0.07
C TRP A 48 -21.80 9.33 -1.05
N ARG A 49 -21.11 9.65 -2.16
CA ARG A 49 -21.69 10.19 -3.39
C ARG A 49 -21.00 9.56 -4.60
N PRO A 50 -21.68 9.37 -5.74
CA PRO A 50 -21.08 8.75 -6.93
C PRO A 50 -19.83 9.46 -7.45
N SER A 51 -19.72 10.79 -7.26
CA SER A 51 -18.55 11.59 -7.63
C SER A 51 -17.28 11.21 -6.87
N LEU A 52 -17.39 10.54 -5.72
CA LEU A 52 -16.24 10.07 -4.95
C LEU A 52 -15.46 8.99 -5.70
N VAL A 53 -16.10 8.17 -6.54
CA VAL A 53 -15.43 7.10 -7.28
C VAL A 53 -14.35 7.64 -8.23
N PRO A 54 -14.66 8.51 -9.21
CA PRO A 54 -13.64 9.04 -10.10
C PRO A 54 -12.63 9.93 -9.37
N TYR A 55 -13.05 10.68 -8.34
CA TYR A 55 -12.15 11.48 -7.53
C TYR A 55 -11.12 10.61 -6.79
N ALA A 56 -11.58 9.56 -6.11
CA ALA A 56 -10.75 8.62 -5.38
C ALA A 56 -9.74 7.94 -6.30
N LEU A 57 -10.22 7.39 -7.41
CA LEU A 57 -9.34 6.75 -8.39
C LEU A 57 -8.25 7.71 -8.87
N LEU A 58 -8.60 8.96 -9.22
CA LEU A 58 -7.62 9.95 -9.63
C LEU A 58 -6.63 10.30 -8.51
N PHE A 59 -7.15 10.65 -7.33
CA PHE A 59 -6.35 11.10 -6.20
C PHE A 59 -5.34 10.04 -5.73
N TRP A 60 -5.79 8.81 -5.50
CA TRP A 60 -4.90 7.73 -5.03
C TRP A 60 -4.02 7.19 -6.14
N THR A 61 -4.45 7.19 -7.40
CA THR A 61 -3.56 6.82 -8.52
C THR A 61 -2.43 7.82 -8.65
N LEU A 62 -2.71 9.13 -8.61
CA LEU A 62 -1.68 10.16 -8.65
C LEU A 62 -0.74 10.06 -7.44
N SER A 63 -1.29 9.82 -6.24
CA SER A 63 -0.49 9.64 -5.02
C SER A 63 0.41 8.41 -5.09
N GLY A 64 -0.10 7.29 -5.61
CA GLY A 64 0.67 6.05 -5.83
C GLY A 64 1.76 6.22 -6.88
N ILE A 65 1.47 6.93 -7.99
CA ILE A 65 2.46 7.29 -9.00
C ILE A 65 3.55 8.15 -8.37
N LEU A 66 3.21 9.24 -7.68
CA LEU A 66 4.18 10.11 -7.02
C LEU A 66 5.06 9.34 -6.02
N THR A 67 4.45 8.47 -5.22
CA THR A 67 5.18 7.60 -4.28
C THR A 67 6.14 6.66 -5.01
N ALA A 68 5.68 5.95 -6.04
CA ALA A 68 6.51 5.02 -6.78
C ALA A 68 7.66 5.71 -7.53
N PHE A 69 7.40 6.88 -8.13
CA PHE A 69 8.42 7.68 -8.81
C PHE A 69 9.37 8.37 -7.84
N PHE A 70 8.97 8.61 -6.59
CA PHE A 70 9.90 9.04 -5.56
C PHE A 70 10.99 7.99 -5.33
N TYR A 71 10.62 6.70 -5.26
CA TYR A 71 11.58 5.60 -5.19
C TYR A 71 12.41 5.41 -6.47
N ASP A 72 11.84 5.79 -7.63
CA ASP A 72 12.55 5.74 -8.92
C ASP A 72 13.57 6.86 -9.09
N ALA A 73 13.26 8.06 -8.56
CA ALA A 73 14.08 9.26 -8.68
C ALA A 73 15.14 9.40 -7.57
N VAL A 74 14.87 8.89 -6.37
CA VAL A 74 15.83 8.90 -5.25
C VAL A 74 16.73 7.67 -5.37
N PRO A 75 18.01 7.86 -5.70
CA PRO A 75 18.62 7.39 -6.94
C PRO A 75 18.86 5.89 -6.99
N TYR A 76 18.85 5.36 -8.22
CA TYR A 76 19.42 4.06 -8.62
C TYR A 76 20.79 3.75 -7.97
N GLU A 77 21.58 4.78 -7.64
CA GLU A 77 22.86 4.67 -6.93
C GLU A 77 22.72 4.33 -5.43
N LEU A 78 21.68 4.81 -4.73
CA LEU A 78 21.40 4.46 -3.34
C LEU A 78 20.97 3.00 -3.18
N PHE A 79 20.33 2.42 -4.22
CA PHE A 79 19.93 1.01 -4.25
C PHE A 79 20.96 0.07 -4.90
N SER A 80 22.13 0.60 -5.28
CA SER A 80 23.24 -0.20 -5.81
C SER A 80 23.72 -1.26 -4.79
N GLU A 81 24.36 -2.33 -5.24
CA GLU A 81 24.77 -3.45 -4.37
C GLU A 81 25.62 -3.03 -3.17
N ARG A 82 26.43 -1.97 -3.30
CA ARG A 82 27.28 -1.46 -2.22
C ARG A 82 26.52 -0.55 -1.23
N GLY A 83 25.36 -0.02 -1.62
CA GLY A 83 24.60 0.98 -0.86
C GLY A 83 23.17 0.58 -0.47
N ARG A 84 22.68 -0.58 -0.93
CA ARG A 84 21.26 -0.96 -0.85
C ARG A 84 20.61 -0.77 0.52
N ILE A 85 21.28 -1.18 1.60
CA ILE A 85 20.76 -1.02 2.96
C ILE A 85 20.63 0.45 3.33
N ALA A 86 21.64 1.26 3.04
CA ALA A 86 21.60 2.71 3.27
C ALA A 86 20.53 3.40 2.41
N GLY A 87 20.33 2.95 1.17
CA GLY A 87 19.24 3.41 0.31
C GLY A 87 17.85 3.08 0.87
N ILE A 88 17.64 1.84 1.33
CA ILE A 88 16.38 1.43 1.98
C ILE A 88 16.12 2.27 3.23
N ILE A 89 17.11 2.41 4.11
CA ILE A 89 16.98 3.21 5.34
C ILE A 89 16.69 4.67 5.02
N GLY A 90 17.47 5.26 4.10
CA GLY A 90 17.29 6.65 3.69
C GLY A 90 15.92 6.92 3.07
N ALA A 91 15.49 6.08 2.13
CA ALA A 91 14.19 6.22 1.50
C ALA A 91 13.05 6.00 2.51
N THR A 92 13.16 5.02 3.39
CA THR A 92 12.21 4.80 4.49
C THR A 92 12.13 6.02 5.41
N ALA A 93 13.27 6.61 5.78
CA ALA A 93 13.31 7.79 6.64
C ALA A 93 12.66 9.01 5.97
N VAL A 94 12.97 9.27 4.69
CA VAL A 94 12.37 10.39 3.96
C VAL A 94 10.87 10.18 3.78
N PHE A 95 10.43 8.96 3.43
CA PHE A 95 9.01 8.64 3.32
C PHE A 95 8.30 8.80 4.66
N ALA A 96 8.87 8.26 5.74
CA ALA A 96 8.33 8.38 7.08
C ALA A 96 8.15 9.85 7.50
N LEU A 97 9.14 10.70 7.26
CA LEU A 97 9.09 12.13 7.57
C LEU A 97 8.08 12.89 6.71
N ASN A 98 7.96 12.55 5.41
CA ASN A 98 7.07 13.24 4.50
C ASN A 98 5.61 12.83 4.69
N TYR A 99 5.34 11.52 4.76
CA TYR A 99 4.00 10.98 4.79
C TYR A 99 3.32 11.15 6.16
N ASN A 100 4.06 10.96 7.26
CA ASN A 100 3.50 11.13 8.59
C ASN A 100 3.47 12.59 9.04
N GLN A 101 4.22 13.47 8.34
CA GLN A 101 4.44 14.87 8.70
C GLN A 101 4.58 15.07 10.23
N PRO A 102 5.43 14.31 10.92
CA PRO A 102 5.46 14.31 12.39
C PRO A 102 5.88 15.68 12.96
N LEU A 103 6.59 16.49 12.16
CA LEU A 103 7.01 17.84 12.51
C LEU A 103 5.87 18.87 12.48
N THR A 104 4.76 18.58 11.79
CA THR A 104 3.58 19.47 11.74
C THR A 104 2.38 18.88 12.49
N GLY A 105 2.15 17.57 12.36
CA GLY A 105 1.00 16.88 12.97
C GLY A 105 1.29 16.22 14.31
N GLY A 106 2.57 16.08 14.70
CA GLY A 106 2.96 15.45 15.97
C GLY A 106 2.65 13.94 16.07
N PHE A 107 2.18 13.32 14.98
CA PHE A 107 1.70 11.94 14.98
C PHE A 107 2.56 11.06 14.07
N TRP A 108 2.88 9.87 14.54
CA TRP A 108 3.54 8.83 13.75
C TRP A 108 2.57 7.67 13.57
N ARG A 109 2.42 7.19 12.35
CA ARG A 109 1.71 5.98 11.98
C ARG A 109 2.73 4.90 11.62
N PRO A 110 3.05 3.98 12.55
CA PRO A 110 4.06 2.96 12.33
C PRO A 110 3.78 2.07 11.11
N GLU A 111 2.50 1.84 10.80
CA GLU A 111 2.07 1.14 9.58
C GLU A 111 2.60 1.82 8.31
N ASP A 112 2.47 3.14 8.20
CA ASP A 112 2.92 3.87 7.01
C ASP A 112 4.45 3.82 6.86
N ILE A 113 5.18 3.85 7.98
CA ILE A 113 6.64 3.76 8.00
C ILE A 113 7.12 2.37 7.57
N VAL A 114 6.52 1.31 8.12
CA VAL A 114 6.96 -0.06 7.86
C VAL A 114 6.58 -0.50 6.45
N PHE A 115 5.35 -0.22 6.01
CA PHE A 115 4.82 -0.79 4.77
C PHE A 115 5.06 0.12 3.56
N PHE A 116 4.76 1.41 3.66
CA PHE A 116 5.00 2.33 2.55
C PHE A 116 6.43 2.89 2.52
N GLY A 117 7.16 2.80 3.64
CA GLY A 117 8.61 3.02 3.71
C GLY A 117 9.41 1.75 3.42
N ALA A 118 9.58 0.90 4.42
CA ALA A 118 10.56 -0.21 4.35
C ALA A 118 10.20 -1.29 3.31
N ALA A 119 8.94 -1.76 3.27
CA ALA A 119 8.54 -2.81 2.32
C ALA A 119 8.61 -2.33 0.86
N PHE A 120 8.19 -1.10 0.58
CA PHE A 120 8.27 -0.52 -0.76
C PHE A 120 9.70 -0.26 -1.19
N ALA A 121 10.52 0.32 -0.32
CA ALA A 121 11.95 0.53 -0.57
C ALA A 121 12.67 -0.80 -0.83
N TYR A 122 12.39 -1.83 -0.03
CA TYR A 122 12.97 -3.16 -0.23
C TYR A 122 12.51 -3.77 -1.56
N SER A 123 11.20 -3.78 -1.85
CA SER A 123 10.66 -4.33 -3.10
C SER A 123 11.24 -3.65 -4.34
N TYR A 124 11.39 -2.32 -4.30
CA TYR A 124 12.03 -1.56 -5.35
C TYR A 124 13.51 -1.91 -5.50
N SER A 125 14.25 -2.01 -4.39
CA SER A 125 15.68 -2.34 -4.42
C SER A 125 16.00 -3.71 -5.03
N VAL A 126 15.05 -4.65 -4.97
CA VAL A 126 15.18 -5.99 -5.53
C VAL A 126 14.76 -6.03 -7.00
N ASN A 127 13.65 -5.37 -7.35
CA ASN A 127 13.01 -5.57 -8.66
C ASN A 127 13.16 -4.38 -9.62
N GLY A 128 13.42 -3.17 -9.11
CA GLY A 128 13.52 -1.93 -9.89
C GLY A 128 12.26 -1.61 -10.70
N LYS A 129 11.07 -2.00 -10.20
CA LYS A 129 9.78 -1.81 -10.89
C LYS A 129 8.87 -0.86 -10.11
N PRO A 130 8.80 0.44 -10.47
CA PRO A 130 7.94 1.39 -9.77
C PRO A 130 6.44 1.06 -9.94
N LEU A 131 6.03 0.54 -11.11
CA LEU A 131 4.63 0.13 -11.33
C LEU A 131 4.14 -0.93 -10.34
N ALA A 132 5.01 -1.83 -9.88
CA ALA A 132 4.62 -2.83 -8.87
C ALA A 132 4.25 -2.18 -7.54
N LEU A 133 4.94 -1.09 -7.18
CA LEU A 133 4.63 -0.28 -6.00
C LEU A 133 3.29 0.44 -6.16
N VAL A 134 2.98 0.97 -7.35
CA VAL A 134 1.68 1.61 -7.62
C VAL A 134 0.53 0.62 -7.40
N PHE A 135 0.65 -0.62 -7.89
CA PHE A 135 -0.36 -1.65 -7.65
C PHE A 135 -0.48 -2.00 -6.17
N ALA A 136 0.64 -2.23 -5.47
CA ALA A 136 0.62 -2.53 -4.05
C ALA A 136 0.02 -1.37 -3.23
N TYR A 137 0.32 -0.12 -3.60
CA TYR A 137 -0.23 1.09 -3.00
C TYR A 137 -1.74 1.13 -3.16
N LEU A 138 -2.24 1.08 -4.39
CA LEU A 138 -3.68 1.11 -4.68
C LEU A 138 -4.43 -0.04 -4.00
N LEU A 139 -3.82 -1.23 -3.94
CA LEU A 139 -4.39 -2.38 -3.23
C LEU A 139 -4.41 -2.18 -1.71
N SER A 140 -3.57 -1.31 -1.14
CA SER A 140 -3.49 -1.08 0.31
C SER A 140 -4.40 0.03 0.82
N GLU A 141 -4.71 1.01 -0.04
CA GLU A 141 -5.44 2.23 0.32
C GLU A 141 -6.91 1.99 0.72
N LEU A 142 -7.14 1.73 2.00
CA LEU A 142 -8.47 1.49 2.56
C LEU A 142 -9.50 2.56 2.17
N PRO A 143 -9.20 3.88 2.18
CA PRO A 143 -10.20 4.88 1.84
C PRO A 143 -10.55 4.93 0.35
N LEU A 144 -9.63 4.51 -0.53
CA LEU A 144 -9.94 4.28 -1.94
C LEU A 144 -11.01 3.19 -2.06
N TRP A 145 -10.79 2.04 -1.43
CA TRP A 145 -11.71 0.91 -1.50
C TRP A 145 -13.03 1.18 -0.78
N TRP A 146 -13.05 2.04 0.23
CA TRP A 146 -14.29 2.55 0.81
C TRP A 146 -15.10 3.29 -0.26
N CYS A 147 -14.51 4.25 -0.99
CA CYS A 147 -15.20 4.99 -2.05
C CYS A 147 -15.78 4.07 -3.14
N LEU A 148 -15.06 2.99 -3.48
CA LEU A 148 -15.47 2.03 -4.51
C LEU A 148 -16.56 1.06 -4.05
N LEU A 149 -16.44 0.53 -2.84
CA LEU A 149 -17.25 -0.59 -2.36
C LEU A 149 -18.40 -0.15 -1.45
N TYR A 150 -18.45 1.11 -1.03
CA TYR A 150 -19.53 1.59 -0.15
C TYR A 150 -20.95 1.27 -0.64
N PRO A 151 -21.30 1.45 -1.93
CA PRO A 151 -22.62 1.11 -2.44
C PRO A 151 -22.96 -0.38 -2.37
N LEU A 152 -21.94 -1.24 -2.29
CA LEU A 152 -22.09 -2.69 -2.23
C LEU A 152 -22.16 -3.21 -0.78
N GLY A 153 -21.98 -2.33 0.21
CA GLY A 153 -22.10 -2.62 1.63
C GLY A 153 -20.90 -3.34 2.25
N ALA A 154 -20.99 -3.55 3.56
CA ALA A 154 -19.90 -4.08 4.38
C ALA A 154 -19.46 -5.50 3.98
N ALA A 155 -20.36 -6.32 3.44
CA ALA A 155 -20.02 -7.66 2.96
C ALA A 155 -19.03 -7.62 1.78
N ALA A 156 -19.23 -6.71 0.82
CA ALA A 156 -18.32 -6.54 -0.30
C ALA A 156 -16.96 -5.99 0.17
N PHE A 157 -16.98 -5.03 1.09
CA PHE A 157 -15.77 -4.51 1.70
C PHE A 157 -14.99 -5.60 2.45
N ALA A 158 -15.67 -6.43 3.25
CA ALA A 158 -15.07 -7.55 3.95
C ALA A 158 -14.49 -8.62 3.00
N GLY A 159 -15.20 -8.90 1.90
CA GLY A 159 -14.70 -9.75 0.83
C GLY A 159 -13.38 -9.24 0.25
N TYR A 160 -13.28 -7.92 0.01
CA TYR A 160 -12.04 -7.29 -0.46
C TYR A 160 -10.89 -7.39 0.58
N ILE A 161 -11.15 -7.12 1.87
CA ILE A 161 -10.14 -7.25 2.93
C ILE A 161 -9.65 -8.69 3.05
N THR A 162 -10.56 -9.67 2.94
CA THR A 162 -10.23 -11.09 2.97
C THR A 162 -9.40 -11.47 1.74
N ALA A 163 -9.82 -11.05 0.55
CA ALA A 163 -9.13 -11.37 -0.70
C ALA A 163 -7.69 -10.86 -0.71
N ARG A 164 -7.45 -9.58 -0.33
CA ARG A 164 -6.09 -9.04 -0.32
C ARG A 164 -5.18 -9.76 0.68
N PHE A 165 -5.70 -10.16 1.84
CA PHE A 165 -4.96 -10.98 2.80
C PHE A 165 -4.58 -12.34 2.19
N LEU A 166 -5.55 -13.08 1.64
CA LEU A 166 -5.31 -14.39 1.05
C LEU A 166 -4.36 -14.33 -0.15
N ILE A 167 -4.48 -13.31 -1.00
CA ILE A 167 -3.59 -13.10 -2.15
C ILE A 167 -2.15 -12.83 -1.68
N SER A 168 -1.96 -11.98 -0.66
CA SER A 168 -0.63 -11.73 -0.11
C SER A 168 0.00 -12.96 0.55
N ALA A 169 -0.81 -13.77 1.25
CA ALA A 169 -0.36 -15.02 1.83
C ALA A 169 0.07 -16.00 0.73
N TYR A 170 -0.76 -16.16 -0.30
CA TYR A 170 -0.44 -17.00 -1.45
C TYR A 170 0.88 -16.60 -2.12
N PHE A 171 1.08 -15.32 -2.39
CA PHE A 171 2.34 -14.86 -2.99
C PHE A 171 3.53 -15.06 -2.07
N LEU A 172 3.38 -14.83 -0.76
CA LEU A 172 4.46 -15.10 0.19
C LEU A 172 4.85 -16.59 0.20
N PHE A 173 3.87 -17.50 0.27
CA PHE A 173 4.15 -18.94 0.25
C PHE A 173 4.77 -19.40 -1.07
N ARG A 174 4.30 -18.86 -2.20
CA ARG A 174 4.88 -19.13 -3.53
C ARG A 174 6.35 -18.70 -3.63
N HIS A 175 6.79 -17.69 -2.88
CA HIS A 175 8.21 -17.29 -2.85
C HIS A 175 9.09 -18.22 -1.98
N PHE A 176 8.50 -19.09 -1.16
CA PHE A 176 9.22 -20.06 -0.31
C PHE A 176 9.27 -21.48 -0.88
N THR A 177 8.42 -21.80 -1.87
CA THR A 177 8.34 -23.11 -2.54
C THR A 177 8.99 -23.06 -3.92
#